data_AF-A0A2E0GBE6-F1
#
_entry.id   AF-A0A2E0GBE6-F1
#
_cell.length_a   1.000
_cell.length_b   1.000
_cell.length_c   1.000
_cell.angle_alpha   90.00
_cell.angle_beta   90.00
_cell.angle_gamma   90.00
#
_symmetry.space_group_name_H-M   'P 1'
#
loop_
_entity.id
_entity.type
_entity.pdbx_description
1 polymer ?
#
loop_
_entity_poly.entity_id
_entity_poly.type
_entity_poly.pdbx_seq_one_letter_code
_entity_poly.pdbx_strand_id
1 'polypeptide(L)' 'MADNTEKKSLFRPTLIVAGLTSLSRVVGLIRDILISNVLGVSYITDIFIVALRIPNIFRRITAEGAFSAAFIPMFSKK' A
#
# COMPACT_ATOMS: atom_id res chain seq x y z
N MET A 1 19.74 32.58 -4.13
CA MET A 1 19.59 31.78 -5.36
C MET A 1 19.66 30.29 -5.03
N ALA A 2 18.78 29.78 -4.15
CA ALA A 2 18.80 28.38 -3.70
C ALA A 2 17.37 27.92 -3.43
N ASP A 3 16.75 27.20 -4.38
CA ASP A 3 15.50 26.42 -4.18
C ASP A 3 15.28 25.35 -5.27
N ASN A 4 15.94 25.41 -6.43
CA ASN A 4 15.59 24.55 -7.56
C ASN A 4 16.30 23.17 -7.63
N THR A 5 17.16 22.83 -6.66
CA THR A 5 17.88 21.53 -6.63
C THR A 5 17.18 20.48 -5.75
N GLU A 6 16.49 20.88 -4.67
CA GLU A 6 15.72 19.99 -3.78
C GLU A 6 14.46 19.41 -4.46
N LYS A 7 13.70 20.23 -5.18
CA LYS A 7 12.46 19.79 -5.86
C LYS A 7 12.67 18.66 -6.89
N LYS A 8 13.87 18.54 -7.46
CA LYS A 8 14.17 17.47 -8.43
C LYS A 8 14.41 16.11 -7.77
N SER A 9 14.81 16.04 -6.50
CA SER A 9 15.22 14.78 -5.87
C SER A 9 14.04 13.95 -5.37
N LEU A 10 12.94 14.58 -4.92
CA LEU A 10 11.75 13.92 -4.38
C LEU A 10 10.71 13.58 -5.44
N PHE A 11 10.61 14.37 -6.51
CA PHE A 11 9.56 14.21 -7.52
C PHE A 11 9.63 12.85 -8.24
N ARG A 12 10.83 12.42 -8.64
CA ARG A 12 11.06 11.10 -9.27
C ARG A 12 10.66 9.92 -8.37
N PRO A 13 11.18 9.77 -7.14
CA PRO A 13 10.85 8.64 -6.27
C PRO A 13 9.36 8.64 -5.86
N THR A 14 8.74 9.80 -5.62
CA THR A 14 7.30 9.87 -5.37
C THR A 14 6.49 9.37 -6.56
N LEU A 15 6.88 9.73 -7.80
CA LEU A 15 6.20 9.25 -9.01
C LEU A 15 6.34 7.73 -9.17
N ILE A 16 7.53 7.18 -8.88
CA ILE A 16 7.79 5.74 -8.96
C ILE A 16 6.92 4.98 -7.95
N VAL A 17 6.90 5.42 -6.69
CA VAL A 17 6.07 4.79 -5.64
C VAL A 17 4.58 4.91 -5.97
N ALA A 18 4.12 6.07 -6.44
CA ALA A 18 2.73 6.27 -6.86
C ALA A 18 2.34 5.38 -8.05
N GLY A 19 3.25 5.23 -9.03
CA GLY A 19 3.08 4.33 -10.16
C GLY A 19 2.97 2.86 -9.73
N LEU A 20 3.91 2.39 -8.91
CA LEU A 20 3.91 1.03 -8.37
C LEU A 20 2.68 0.75 -7.49
N THR A 21 2.23 1.74 -6.71
CA THR A 21 1.03 1.64 -5.89
C THR A 21 -0.23 1.52 -6.76
N SER A 22 -0.34 2.35 -7.79
CA SER A 22 -1.46 2.33 -8.73
C SER A 22 -1.53 1.01 -9.49
N LEU A 23 -0.39 0.51 -9.96
CA LEU A 23 -0.30 -0.79 -10.62
C LEU A 23 -0.76 -1.91 -9.70
N SER A 24 -0.32 -1.90 -8.44
CA SER A 24 -0.75 -2.90 -7.44
C SER A 24 -2.25 -2.87 -7.19
N ARG A 25 -2.88 -1.68 -7.21
CA ARG A 25 -4.34 -1.56 -7.11
C ARG A 25 -5.05 -2.15 -8.33
N VAL A 26 -4.57 -1.88 -9.54
CA VAL A 26 -5.14 -2.46 -10.77
C VAL A 26 -5.06 -3.98 -10.75
N VAL A 27 -3.91 -4.54 -10.37
CA VAL A 27 -3.74 -6.00 -10.22
C VAL A 27 -4.68 -6.56 -9.15
N GLY A 28 -4.84 -5.86 -8.02
CA GLY A 28 -5.82 -6.23 -6.99
C GLY A 28 -7.27 -6.24 -7.49
N LEU A 29 -7.66 -5.25 -8.29
CA LEU A 29 -8.99 -5.19 -8.90
C LEU A 29 -9.23 -6.36 -9.86
N ILE A 30 -8.23 -6.68 -10.70
CA ILE A 30 -8.30 -7.84 -11.60
C ILE A 30 -8.48 -9.12 -10.80
N ARG A 31 -7.70 -9.30 -9.72
CA ARG A 31 -7.85 -10.44 -8.81
C ARG A 31 -9.27 -10.54 -8.25
N ASP A 32 -9.83 -9.43 -7.78
CA ASP A 32 -11.16 -9.43 -7.17
C ASP A 32 -12.27 -9.77 -8.21
N ILE A 33 -12.13 -9.29 -9.45
CA ILE A 33 -13.00 -9.68 -10.57
C ILE A 33 -12.88 -11.19 -10.86
N LEU A 34 -11.67 -11.73 -10.92
CA LEU A 34 -11.44 -13.16 -11.17
C LEU A 34 -12.02 -14.02 -10.05
N ILE A 35 -11.80 -13.65 -8.79
CA ILE A 35 -12.36 -14.34 -7.62
C ILE A 35 -13.89 -14.35 -7.70
N SER A 36 -14.51 -13.21 -8.03
CA SER A 36 -15.97 -13.11 -8.17
C SER A 36 -16.52 -13.96 -9.31
N ASN A 37 -15.79 -14.10 -10.42
CA ASN A 37 -16.20 -14.95 -11.54
C ASN A 37 -16.04 -16.45 -11.26
N VAL A 38 -14.99 -16.84 -10.52
CA VAL A 38 -14.69 -18.27 -10.25
C VAL A 38 -15.49 -18.80 -9.06
N LEU A 39 -15.55 -18.07 -7.95
CA LEU A 39 -16.23 -18.51 -6.72
C LEU A 39 -17.68 -18.04 -6.64
N GLY A 40 -18.07 -17.04 -7.42
CA GLY A 40 -19.41 -16.45 -7.37
C GLY A 40 -19.72 -15.74 -6.04
N VAL A 41 -20.98 -15.34 -5.88
CA VAL A 41 -21.51 -14.83 -4.61
C VAL A 41 -21.81 -16.02 -3.71
N SER A 42 -20.91 -16.29 -2.76
CA SER A 42 -20.97 -17.43 -1.85
C SER A 42 -20.33 -17.08 -0.52
N TYR A 43 -20.79 -17.71 0.56
CA TYR A 43 -20.20 -17.59 1.90
C TYR A 43 -18.69 -17.87 1.91
N ILE A 44 -18.21 -18.74 1.01
CA ILE A 44 -16.78 -19.05 0.89
C ILE A 44 -15.99 -17.83 0.40
N THR A 45 -16.53 -17.09 -0.57
CA THR A 45 -15.91 -15.86 -1.10
C THR A 45 -15.80 -14.79 -0.02
N ASP A 46 -16.85 -14.61 0.78
CA ASP A 46 -16.88 -13.63 1.86
C ASP A 46 -15.85 -13.97 2.96
N ILE A 47 -15.76 -15.24 3.36
CA ILE A 47 -14.76 -15.72 4.32
C ILE A 47 -13.35 -15.48 3.79
N PHE A 48 -13.09 -15.80 2.52
CA PHE A 48 -11.78 -15.61 1.91
C PHE A 48 -11.36 -14.13 1.89
N ILE A 49 -12.27 -13.23 1.51
CA ILE A 49 -12.01 -11.78 1.50
C ILE A 49 -11.75 -11.25 2.92
N VAL A 50 -12.54 -11.67 3.91
CA VAL A 50 -12.36 -11.27 5.31
C VAL A 50 -11.04 -11.79 5.88
N ALA A 51 -10.69 -13.04 5.59
CA ALA A 51 -9.43 -13.65 6.02
C ALA A 51 -8.23 -12.88 5.47
N LEU A 52 -8.29 -12.40 4.23
CA LEU A 52 -7.26 -11.55 3.64
C LEU A 52 -7.25 -10.11 4.20
N ARG A 53 -8.35 -9.65 4.81
CA ARG A 53 -8.46 -8.29 5.32
C ARG A 53 -7.65 -8.07 6.60
N ILE A 54 -7.69 -9.04 7.52
CA ILE A 54 -6.96 -9.00 8.80
C ILE A 54 -5.46 -8.72 8.60
N PRO A 55 -4.71 -9.53 7.82
CA PRO A 55 -3.28 -9.30 7.60
C PRO A 55 -3.03 -8.02 6.80
N ASN A 56 -3.92 -7.64 5.89
CA ASN A 56 -3.79 -6.39 5.14
C ASN A 56 -3.88 -5.17 6.06
N ILE A 57 -4.80 -5.15 7.01
CA ILE A 57 -4.88 -4.08 8.02
C ILE A 57 -3.60 -4.03 8.84
N PHE A 58 -3.12 -5.17 9.31
CA PHE A 58 -1.86 -5.25 10.05
C PHE A 58 -0.69 -4.68 9.23
N ARG A 59 -0.52 -5.10 7.98
CA ARG A 59 0.53 -4.61 7.06
C ARG A 59 0.42 -3.09 6.85
N ARG A 60 -0.79 -2.55 6.73
CA ARG A 60 -1.00 -1.10 6.57
C ARG A 60 -0.51 -0.30 7.79
N ILE A 61 -0.68 -0.85 8.99
CA ILE A 61 -0.27 -0.17 10.23
C ILE A 61 1.26 -0.27 10.42
N THR A 62 1.84 -1.44 10.15
CA THR A 62 3.25 -1.72 10.50
C THR A 62 4.24 -1.44 9.36
N ALA A 63 3.87 -1.69 8.11
CA ALA A 63 4.80 -1.71 6.97
C ALA A 63 4.59 -0.56 5.97
N GLU A 64 3.45 0.13 5.99
CA GLU A 64 3.21 1.30 5.11
C GLU A 64 3.73 2.62 5.68
N GLY A 65 4.58 2.56 6.71
CA GLY A 65 5.29 3.73 7.24
C GLY A 65 4.57 4.48 8.36
N ALA A 66 3.33 4.11 8.74
CA ALA A 66 2.68 4.67 9.93
C ALA A 66 3.48 4.36 11.21
N PHE A 67 3.96 3.12 11.34
CA PHE A 67 4.88 2.73 12.41
C PHE A 67 6.24 3.45 12.31
N SER A 68 6.83 3.50 11.11
CA SER A 68 8.11 4.20 10.88
C SER A 68 8.02 5.69 11.18
N ALA A 69 6.91 6.36 10.86
CA ALA A 69 6.70 7.78 11.14
C ALA A 69 6.65 8.10 12.65
N ALA A 70 6.14 7.17 13.46
CA ALA A 70 6.12 7.31 14.92
C ALA A 70 7.46 6.90 15.57
N PHE A 71 8.13 5.85 15.06
CA PHE A 71 9.35 5.30 15.66
C PHE A 71 10.63 6.00 15.21
N ILE A 72 10.77 6.39 13.93
CA ILE A 72 11.99 7.02 13.42
C ILE A 72 12.36 8.27 14.25
N PRO A 73 11.47 9.22 14.56
CA PRO A 73 11.84 10.41 15.33
C PRO A 73 12.27 10.11 16.78
N MET A 74 11.74 9.04 17.38
CA MET A 74 12.08 8.62 18.75
C MET A 74 13.48 8.02 18.86
N PHE A 75 13.95 7.32 17.82
CA PHE A 75 15.27 6.69 17.80
C PHE A 75 16.32 7.48 16.98
N SER A 76 15.89 8.45 16.17
CA SER A 76 16.78 9.27 15.33
C SER A 76 17.26 10.55 16.01
N LYS A 77 16.76 10.89 17.21
CA LYS A 77 17.36 11.95 18.02
C LYS A 77 18.69 11.46 18.59
N LYS A 78 19.78 12.06 18.12
CA LYS A 78 21.05 12.09 18.85
C LYS A 78 20.98 13.14 19.94
#